data_AF-A0AAV2MX53-F1
#
_entry.id   AF-A0AAV2MX53-F1
#
_cell.length_a   1.000
_cell.length_b   1.000
_cell.length_c   1.000
_cell.angle_alpha   90.00
_cell.angle_beta   90.00
_cell.angle_gamma   90.00
#
_symmetry.space_group_name_H-M   'P 1'
#
loop_
_entity.id
_entity.type
_entity.pdbx_description
1 polymer ?
#
loop_
_entity_poly.entity_id
_entity_poly.type
_entity_poly.pdbx_seq_one_letter_code
_entity_poly.pdbx_strand_id
1 'polypeptide(L)'
;MDPAIASRGEIAYKQLSSTLRIYVKNNLISEITVDKIDREYRHLIGIPIVQEKFQTFKRSEIRLDHFWVDLITSCGKKDYENLWSFMKSIMILSHGNAAIERGFSVNKECLVDNQKEKSLIAQRTTYDTVNAKGRLENFIVTKDLIHAARNAHMWYKEELARENREKRDAEKMRGRRKRAARVLREFEARKRQILFAVSLTMQLKKLRESTIKSKWHRN
;
A
#
# COMPACT_ATOMS: atom_id res chain seq x y z
N MET A 1 18.69 -5.17 -20.48
CA MET A 1 19.87 -6.03 -20.25
C MET A 1 20.72 -5.43 -19.17
N ASP A 2 21.30 -6.26 -18.30
CA ASP A 2 22.27 -5.83 -17.29
C ASP A 2 23.61 -5.47 -17.97
N PRO A 3 24.24 -4.32 -17.66
CA PRO A 3 25.59 -3.99 -18.12
C PRO A 3 26.63 -5.08 -17.88
N ALA A 4 26.52 -5.83 -16.77
CA ALA A 4 27.41 -6.95 -16.47
C ALA A 4 27.24 -8.13 -17.45
N ILE A 5 26.04 -8.30 -18.02
CA ILE A 5 25.75 -9.30 -19.05
C ILE A 5 26.06 -8.74 -20.44
N ALA A 6 25.80 -7.45 -20.67
CA ALA A 6 26.08 -6.74 -21.92
C ALA A 6 27.58 -6.65 -22.24
N SER A 7 28.44 -6.63 -21.22
CA SER A 7 29.90 -6.72 -21.39
C SER A 7 30.35 -8.11 -21.85
N ARG A 8 29.58 -9.17 -21.55
CA ARG A 8 29.82 -10.54 -22.03
C ARG A 8 29.17 -10.74 -23.39
N GLY A 9 29.85 -10.26 -24.43
CA GLY A 9 29.32 -10.19 -25.81
C GLY A 9 28.50 -11.41 -26.24
N GLU A 10 29.03 -12.63 -26.10
CA GLU A 10 28.34 -13.83 -26.58
C GLU A 10 27.00 -14.12 -25.89
N ILE A 11 26.91 -13.91 -24.57
CA ILE A 11 25.68 -14.12 -23.80
C ILE A 11 24.68 -13.00 -24.12
N ALA A 12 25.17 -11.77 -24.24
CA ALA A 12 24.36 -10.61 -24.60
C ALA A 12 23.69 -10.79 -25.97
N TYR A 13 24.44 -11.23 -26.98
CA TYR A 13 23.91 -11.49 -28.32
C TYR A 13 22.88 -12.63 -28.31
N LYS A 14 23.13 -13.74 -27.60
CA LYS A 14 22.15 -14.84 -27.49
C LYS A 14 20.84 -14.38 -26.84
N GLN A 15 20.91 -13.55 -25.80
CA GLN A 15 19.73 -12.98 -25.14
C GLN A 15 18.99 -12.00 -26.06
N LEU A 16 19.72 -11.15 -26.80
CA LEU A 16 19.14 -10.23 -27.76
C LEU A 16 18.38 -10.98 -28.84
N SER A 17 19.02 -11.96 -29.49
CA SER A 17 18.42 -12.75 -30.56
C SER A 17 17.19 -13.53 -30.08
N SER A 18 17.24 -14.09 -28.87
CA SER A 18 16.09 -14.80 -28.28
C SER A 18 14.91 -13.85 -28.06
N THR A 19 15.19 -12.64 -27.56
CA THR A 19 14.16 -11.62 -27.31
C THR A 19 13.56 -11.10 -28.62
N LEU A 20 14.40 -10.80 -29.62
CA LEU A 20 13.93 -10.34 -30.93
C LEU A 20 13.07 -11.40 -31.63
N ARG A 21 13.42 -12.69 -31.54
CA ARG A 21 12.56 -13.79 -32.04
C ARG A 21 11.18 -13.80 -31.40
N ILE A 22 11.08 -13.55 -30.10
CA ILE A 22 9.80 -13.46 -29.39
C ILE A 22 8.99 -12.26 -29.89
N TYR A 23 9.64 -11.12 -30.14
CA TYR A 23 8.98 -9.91 -30.64
C TYR A 23 8.44 -10.10 -32.08
N VAL A 24 9.19 -10.78 -32.95
CA VAL A 24 8.73 -11.14 -34.31
C VAL A 24 7.57 -12.11 -34.24
N LYS A 25 7.65 -13.16 -33.42
CA LYS A 25 6.58 -14.16 -33.25
C LYS A 25 5.25 -13.52 -32.82
N ASN A 26 5.31 -12.44 -32.05
CA ASN A 26 4.13 -11.71 -31.57
C ASN A 26 3.73 -10.53 -32.48
N ASN A 27 4.29 -10.43 -33.69
CA ASN A 27 4.05 -9.33 -34.65
C ASN A 27 4.28 -7.93 -34.06
N LEU A 28 5.18 -7.79 -33.07
CA LEU A 28 5.48 -6.50 -32.44
C LEU A 28 6.50 -5.68 -33.23
N ILE A 29 7.36 -6.35 -34.01
CA ILE A 29 8.44 -5.75 -34.80
C ILE A 29 8.58 -6.53 -36.12
N SER A 30 8.84 -5.82 -37.23
CA SER A 30 9.13 -6.42 -38.55
C SER A 30 10.54 -7.01 -38.60
N GLU A 31 10.75 -8.07 -39.38
CA GLU A 31 12.06 -8.69 -39.61
C GLU A 31 13.11 -7.68 -40.10
N ILE A 32 12.73 -6.71 -40.92
CA ILE A 32 13.63 -5.66 -41.42
C ILE A 32 14.14 -4.77 -40.28
N THR A 33 13.32 -4.55 -39.26
CA THR A 33 13.68 -3.74 -38.08
C THR A 33 14.56 -4.52 -37.12
N VAL A 34 14.44 -5.86 -37.08
CA VAL A 34 15.30 -6.74 -36.27
C VAL A 34 16.76 -6.62 -36.70
N ASP A 35 17.03 -6.67 -38.01
CA ASP A 35 18.40 -6.54 -38.53
C ASP A 35 19.00 -5.16 -38.25
N LYS A 36 18.17 -4.11 -38.31
CA LYS A 36 18.58 -2.75 -37.92
C LYS A 36 18.94 -2.68 -36.44
N ILE A 37 18.13 -3.27 -35.57
CA ILE A 37 18.39 -3.33 -34.12
C ILE A 37 19.68 -4.11 -33.82
N ASP A 38 19.90 -5.27 -34.46
CA ASP A 38 21.10 -6.07 -34.23
C ASP A 38 22.38 -5.31 -34.63
N ARG A 39 22.34 -4.61 -35.78
CA ARG A 39 23.45 -3.77 -36.24
C ARG A 39 23.72 -2.59 -35.30
N GLU A 40 22.67 -1.85 -34.92
CA GLU A 40 22.75 -0.73 -33.99
C GLU A 40 23.31 -1.17 -32.63
N TYR A 41 22.90 -2.34 -32.14
CA TYR A 41 23.36 -2.91 -30.88
C TYR A 41 24.84 -3.32 -30.92
N ARG A 42 25.28 -4.02 -31.98
CA ARG A 42 26.69 -4.38 -32.17
C ARG A 42 27.58 -3.14 -32.24
N HIS A 43 27.11 -2.11 -32.93
CA HIS A 43 27.83 -0.84 -33.03
C HIS A 43 27.96 -0.18 -31.64
N LEU A 44 26.86 -0.08 -30.88
CA LEU A 44 26.86 0.53 -29.55
C LEU A 44 27.79 -0.19 -28.57
N ILE A 45 27.79 -1.53 -28.56
CA ILE A 45 28.63 -2.33 -27.68
C ILE A 45 30.11 -2.31 -28.10
N GLY A 46 30.39 -2.10 -29.38
CA GLY A 46 31.75 -1.97 -29.91
C GLY A 46 32.46 -0.68 -29.50
N ILE A 47 31.75 0.31 -28.94
CA ILE A 47 32.33 1.59 -28.54
C ILE A 47 33.13 1.42 -27.23
N PRO A 48 34.44 1.76 -27.19
CA PRO A 48 35.27 1.59 -26.00
C PRO A 48 34.75 2.33 -24.75
N ILE A 49 34.21 3.54 -24.93
CA ILE A 49 33.61 4.36 -23.85
C ILE A 49 32.40 3.65 -23.22
N VAL A 50 31.63 2.91 -24.01
CA VAL A 50 30.46 2.17 -23.53
C VAL A 50 30.89 0.98 -22.69
N GLN A 51 31.96 0.28 -23.07
CA GLN A 51 32.53 -0.81 -22.29
C GLN A 51 33.07 -0.33 -20.92
N GLU A 52 33.73 0.81 -20.89
CA GLU A 52 34.21 1.41 -19.63
C GLU A 52 33.05 1.79 -18.70
N LYS A 53 31.98 2.37 -19.27
CA LYS A 53 30.74 2.66 -18.53
C LYS A 53 30.05 1.40 -18.02
N PHE A 54 30.11 0.29 -18.75
CA PHE A 54 29.58 -1.00 -18.28
C PHE A 54 30.37 -1.57 -17.09
N GLN A 55 31.69 -1.39 -17.05
CA GLN A 55 32.52 -1.86 -15.94
C GLN A 55 32.35 -1.01 -14.68
N THR A 56 32.12 0.29 -14.84
CA THR A 56 31.89 1.23 -13.72
C THR A 56 30.46 1.15 -13.17
N PHE A 57 29.54 0.48 -13.87
CA PHE A 57 28.14 0.43 -13.47
C PHE A 57 27.92 -0.39 -12.19
N LYS A 58 27.32 0.25 -11.19
CA LYS A 58 26.82 -0.41 -9.97
C LYS A 58 25.33 -0.21 -9.81
N ARG A 59 24.60 -1.31 -9.68
CA ARG A 59 23.14 -1.31 -9.44
C ARG A 59 22.72 -0.58 -8.16
N SER A 60 23.60 -0.48 -7.16
CA SER A 60 23.32 0.19 -5.89
C SER A 60 23.33 1.72 -6.01
N GLU A 61 24.02 2.26 -7.01
CA GLU A 61 24.24 3.71 -7.15
C GLU A 61 23.35 4.31 -8.24
N ILE A 62 23.12 3.59 -9.34
CA ILE A 62 22.38 4.12 -10.50
C ILE A 62 21.31 3.11 -10.93
N ARG A 63 20.09 3.61 -11.17
CA ARG A 63 19.01 2.78 -11.74
C ARG A 63 19.35 2.38 -13.17
N LEU A 64 19.01 1.15 -13.53
CA LEU A 64 19.30 0.57 -14.84
C LEU A 64 18.70 1.37 -16.00
N ASP A 65 17.48 1.88 -15.84
CA ASP A 65 16.78 2.66 -16.86
C ASP A 65 17.46 4.02 -17.10
N HIS A 66 17.84 4.73 -16.03
CA HIS A 66 18.60 5.97 -16.14
C HIS A 66 19.95 5.75 -16.84
N PHE A 67 20.65 4.68 -16.47
CA PHE A 67 21.92 4.33 -17.11
C PHE A 67 21.79 4.14 -18.63
N TRP A 68 20.78 3.40 -19.11
CA TRP A 68 20.57 3.19 -20.54
C TRP A 68 20.11 4.47 -21.27
N VAL A 69 19.28 5.30 -20.64
CA VAL A 69 18.90 6.62 -21.18
C VAL A 69 20.14 7.50 -21.37
N ASP A 70 20.98 7.59 -20.34
CA ASP A 70 22.18 8.43 -20.35
C ASP A 70 23.20 7.93 -21.37
N LEU A 71 23.36 6.60 -21.48
CA LEU A 71 24.26 5.97 -22.45
C LEU A 71 23.86 6.30 -23.89
N ILE A 72 22.60 6.07 -24.26
CA ILE A 72 22.11 6.29 -25.63
C ILE A 72 22.07 7.79 -25.97
N THR A 73 21.79 8.63 -24.98
CA THR A 73 21.85 10.10 -25.16
C THR A 73 23.29 10.56 -25.39
N SER A 74 24.25 10.00 -24.66
CA SER A 74 25.68 10.32 -24.83
C SER A 74 26.25 9.87 -26.17
N CYS A 75 25.75 8.76 -26.73
CA CYS A 75 26.28 8.17 -27.97
C CYS A 75 25.62 8.68 -29.25
N GLY A 76 24.60 9.55 -29.17
CA GLY A 76 23.89 10.08 -30.33
C GLY A 76 22.56 9.37 -30.59
N LYS A 77 21.50 9.85 -29.94
CA LYS A 77 20.14 9.24 -29.96
C LYS A 77 19.57 8.97 -31.37
N LYS A 78 19.95 9.76 -32.38
CA LYS A 78 19.44 9.62 -33.75
C LYS A 78 20.00 8.39 -34.47
N ASP A 79 21.18 7.92 -34.10
CA ASP A 79 21.85 6.80 -34.75
C ASP A 79 21.36 5.43 -34.23
N TYR A 80 20.59 5.43 -33.13
CA TYR A 80 20.10 4.24 -32.43
C TYR A 80 18.59 4.26 -32.20
N GLU A 81 17.82 4.89 -33.09
CA GLU A 81 16.38 5.09 -32.88
C GLU A 81 15.61 3.76 -32.77
N ASN A 82 15.96 2.76 -33.59
CA ASN A 82 15.28 1.46 -33.58
C ASN A 82 15.62 0.68 -32.30
N LEU A 83 16.91 0.64 -31.94
CA LEU A 83 17.38 0.04 -30.69
C LEU A 83 16.76 0.74 -29.47
N TRP A 84 16.63 2.06 -29.51
CA TRP A 84 16.05 2.83 -28.42
C TRP A 84 14.56 2.53 -28.24
N SER A 85 13.81 2.45 -29.33
CA SER A 85 12.40 2.05 -29.30
C SER A 85 12.23 0.66 -28.69
N PHE A 86 13.04 -0.30 -29.13
CA PHE A 86 13.06 -1.66 -28.58
C PHE A 86 13.42 -1.70 -27.08
N MET A 87 14.46 -0.98 -26.67
CA MET A 87 14.89 -0.92 -25.27
C MET A 87 13.80 -0.32 -24.37
N LYS A 88 13.08 0.72 -24.83
CA LYS A 88 11.92 1.26 -24.09
C LYS A 88 10.86 0.20 -23.85
N SER A 89 10.48 -0.55 -24.89
CA SER A 89 9.48 -1.61 -24.75
C SER A 89 9.90 -2.65 -23.71
N ILE A 90 11.16 -3.09 -23.72
CA ILE A 90 11.67 -4.06 -22.72
C ILE A 90 11.66 -3.47 -21.31
N MET A 91 12.13 -2.23 -21.15
CA MET A 91 12.21 -1.58 -19.83
C MET A 91 10.82 -1.38 -19.22
N ILE A 92 9.82 -1.00 -20.04
CA ILE A 92 8.43 -0.85 -19.58
C ILE A 92 7.83 -2.20 -19.15
N LEU A 93 8.06 -3.27 -19.91
CA LEU A 93 7.60 -4.61 -19.55
C LEU A 93 8.20 -5.11 -18.23
N SER A 94 9.47 -4.80 -17.96
CA SER A 94 10.13 -5.16 -16.70
C SER A 94 9.50 -4.47 -15.48
N HIS A 95 8.98 -3.25 -15.64
CA HIS A 95 8.35 -2.51 -14.54
C HIS A 95 6.90 -2.94 -14.27
N GLY A 96 6.16 -3.35 -15.31
CA GLY A 96 4.77 -3.80 -15.18
C GLY A 96 4.63 -5.07 -14.34
N ASN A 97 5.50 -6.06 -14.53
CA ASN A 97 5.39 -7.34 -13.82
C ASN A 97 5.82 -7.24 -12.34
N ALA A 98 6.86 -6.46 -12.03
CA ALA A 98 7.43 -6.45 -10.69
C ALA A 98 6.53 -5.82 -9.61
N ALA A 99 5.66 -4.87 -9.98
CA ALA A 99 4.70 -4.25 -9.04
C ALA A 99 3.44 -5.11 -8.87
N ILE A 100 2.95 -5.69 -9.98
CA ILE A 100 1.75 -6.53 -9.99
C ILE A 100 2.01 -7.86 -9.27
N GLU A 101 3.14 -8.53 -9.51
CA GLU A 101 3.52 -9.77 -8.84
C GLU A 101 3.79 -9.57 -7.33
N ARG A 102 4.42 -8.44 -6.95
CA ARG A 102 4.57 -8.08 -5.52
C ARG A 102 3.23 -7.79 -4.85
N GLY A 103 2.26 -7.21 -5.56
CA GLY A 103 0.91 -6.94 -5.05
C GLY A 103 0.06 -8.19 -4.81
N PHE A 104 0.41 -9.33 -5.43
CA PHE A 104 -0.28 -10.62 -5.25
C PHE A 104 0.47 -11.60 -4.35
N SER A 105 1.76 -11.37 -4.08
CA SER A 105 2.55 -12.19 -3.15
C SER A 105 2.37 -11.69 -1.71
N VAL A 106 1.52 -12.37 -0.94
CA VAL A 106 1.35 -12.10 0.49
C VAL A 106 2.48 -12.82 1.26
N ASN A 107 3.69 -12.27 1.23
CA ASN A 107 4.82 -12.73 2.04
C ASN A 107 5.10 -11.74 3.18
N LYS A 108 5.71 -12.19 4.29
CA LYS A 108 5.98 -11.34 5.47
C LYS A 108 6.84 -10.12 5.12
N GLU A 109 7.68 -10.24 4.09
CA GLU A 109 8.54 -9.17 3.56
C GLU A 109 7.84 -8.25 2.54
N CYS A 110 6.60 -8.57 2.15
CA CYS A 110 5.76 -7.77 1.25
C CYS A 110 4.62 -7.04 1.98
N LEU A 111 4.53 -7.20 3.31
CA LEU A 111 3.65 -6.38 4.15
C LEU A 111 4.17 -4.95 4.13
N VAL A 112 3.38 -4.04 3.54
CA VAL A 112 3.67 -2.61 3.60
C VAL A 112 3.36 -2.14 5.02
N ASP A 113 4.35 -1.53 5.70
CA ASP A 113 4.10 -0.86 6.99
C ASP A 113 2.94 0.14 6.83
N ASN A 114 1.91 -0.02 7.66
CA ASN A 114 0.61 0.69 7.61
C ASN A 114 -0.51 0.10 6.72
N GLN A 115 -0.39 -1.14 6.23
CA GLN A 115 -1.50 -1.79 5.55
C GLN A 115 -2.62 -2.16 6.56
N LYS A 116 -3.85 -1.70 6.32
CA LYS A 116 -5.02 -2.07 7.12
C LYS A 116 -5.38 -3.54 6.88
N GLU A 117 -5.89 -4.23 7.92
CA GLU A 117 -6.40 -5.61 7.84
C GLU A 117 -7.39 -5.80 6.68
N LYS A 118 -8.32 -4.85 6.49
CA LYS A 118 -9.28 -4.87 5.38
C LYS A 118 -8.60 -4.97 4.01
N SER A 119 -7.45 -4.32 3.83
CA SER A 119 -6.70 -4.38 2.58
C SER A 119 -6.05 -5.75 2.35
N LEU A 120 -5.60 -6.42 3.42
CA LEU A 120 -5.05 -7.77 3.35
C LEU A 120 -6.14 -8.79 3.00
N ILE A 121 -7.31 -8.69 3.64
CA ILE A 121 -8.46 -9.54 3.33
C ILE A 121 -8.86 -9.36 1.86
N ALA A 122 -8.94 -8.12 1.37
CA ALA A 122 -9.30 -7.87 -0.03
C ALA A 122 -8.28 -8.47 -1.02
N GLN A 123 -6.98 -8.34 -0.76
CA GLN A 123 -5.94 -8.95 -1.59
C GLN A 123 -6.05 -10.47 -1.59
N ARG A 124 -6.22 -11.09 -0.41
CA ARG A 124 -6.36 -12.54 -0.29
C ARG A 124 -7.59 -13.06 -1.03
N THR A 125 -8.74 -12.42 -0.84
CA THR A 125 -9.98 -12.77 -1.55
C THR A 125 -9.80 -12.68 -3.05
N THR A 126 -9.10 -11.65 -3.54
CA THR A 126 -8.83 -11.49 -4.98
C THR A 126 -7.95 -12.63 -5.49
N TYR A 127 -6.87 -12.94 -4.78
CA TYR A 127 -5.97 -14.05 -5.13
C TYR A 127 -6.71 -15.40 -5.16
N ASP A 128 -7.45 -15.73 -4.11
CA ASP A 128 -8.17 -16.99 -4.02
C ASP A 128 -9.25 -17.10 -5.11
N THR A 129 -9.93 -16.00 -5.45
CA THR A 129 -10.93 -15.94 -6.53
C THR A 129 -10.29 -16.18 -7.90
N VAL A 130 -9.14 -15.57 -8.17
CA VAL A 130 -8.40 -15.75 -9.42
C VAL A 130 -7.88 -17.18 -9.53
N ASN A 131 -7.37 -17.74 -8.42
CA ASN A 131 -6.86 -19.11 -8.39
C ASN A 131 -7.98 -20.13 -8.62
N ALA A 132 -9.15 -19.94 -7.98
CA ALA A 132 -10.32 -20.81 -8.15
C ALA A 132 -10.88 -20.82 -9.58
N LYS A 133 -10.72 -19.72 -10.34
CA LYS A 133 -11.19 -19.62 -11.74
C LYS A 133 -10.22 -20.18 -12.79
N GLY A 134 -9.18 -20.90 -12.37
CA GLY A 134 -8.23 -21.51 -13.30
C GLY A 134 -7.13 -20.55 -13.75
N ARG A 135 -6.67 -19.69 -12.82
CA ARG A 135 -5.58 -18.72 -12.99
C ARG A 135 -5.95 -17.62 -14.00
N LEU A 136 -5.01 -16.70 -14.22
CA LEU A 136 -5.23 -15.52 -15.06
C LEU A 136 -5.51 -15.87 -16.53
N GLU A 137 -5.00 -17.00 -16.99
CA GLU A 137 -5.15 -17.51 -18.37
C GLU A 137 -6.60 -17.84 -18.74
N ASN A 138 -7.43 -18.25 -17.78
CA ASN A 138 -8.86 -18.51 -17.98
C ASN A 138 -9.77 -17.42 -17.41
N PHE A 139 -9.20 -16.32 -16.91
CA PHE A 139 -9.96 -15.29 -16.22
C PHE A 139 -10.67 -14.36 -17.20
N ILE A 140 -11.99 -14.52 -17.32
CA ILE A 140 -12.83 -13.66 -18.16
C ILE A 140 -13.11 -12.34 -17.45
N VAL A 141 -12.66 -11.23 -18.05
CA VAL A 141 -12.97 -9.87 -17.59
C VAL A 141 -14.41 -9.51 -17.96
N THR A 142 -15.30 -9.50 -16.98
CA THR A 142 -16.72 -9.16 -17.17
C THR A 142 -16.95 -7.65 -17.23
N LYS A 143 -18.06 -7.22 -17.85
CA LYS A 143 -18.46 -5.80 -17.89
C LYS A 143 -18.63 -5.23 -16.47
N ASP A 144 -19.15 -6.03 -15.54
CA ASP A 144 -19.31 -5.64 -14.14
C ASP A 144 -17.97 -5.36 -13.47
N LEU A 145 -16.94 -6.16 -13.75
CA LEU A 145 -15.60 -5.94 -13.21
C LEU A 145 -14.98 -4.64 -13.74
N ILE A 146 -15.19 -4.34 -15.02
CA ILE A 146 -14.77 -3.06 -15.63
C ILE A 146 -15.52 -1.91 -14.96
N HIS A 147 -16.82 -2.05 -14.73
CA HIS A 147 -17.62 -1.00 -14.12
C HIS A 147 -17.22 -0.76 -12.66
N ALA A 148 -16.97 -1.84 -11.91
CA ALA A 148 -16.46 -1.80 -10.55
C ALA A 148 -15.10 -1.11 -10.47
N ALA A 149 -14.17 -1.43 -11.38
CA ALA A 149 -12.87 -0.79 -11.44
C ALA A 149 -12.99 0.73 -11.73
N ARG A 150 -13.86 1.13 -12.65
CA ARG A 150 -14.12 2.56 -12.95
C ARG A 150 -14.69 3.32 -11.76
N ASN A 151 -15.57 2.68 -10.98
CA ASN A 151 -16.24 3.29 -9.83
C ASN A 151 -15.47 3.14 -8.51
N ALA A 152 -14.35 2.40 -8.48
CA ALA A 152 -13.61 2.09 -7.26
C ALA A 152 -13.23 3.34 -6.45
N HIS A 153 -12.85 4.42 -7.11
CA HIS A 153 -12.51 5.68 -6.43
C HIS A 153 -13.72 6.35 -5.77
N MET A 154 -14.89 6.27 -6.42
CA MET A 154 -16.14 6.80 -5.86
C MET A 154 -16.53 6.04 -4.60
N TRP A 155 -16.55 4.70 -4.66
CA TRP A 155 -16.85 3.85 -3.50
C TRP A 155 -15.86 4.06 -2.36
N TYR A 156 -14.58 4.24 -2.67
CA TYR A 156 -13.58 4.59 -1.67
C TYR A 156 -13.92 5.92 -0.96
N LYS A 157 -14.27 6.96 -1.71
CA LYS A 157 -14.67 8.26 -1.13
C LYS A 157 -15.91 8.15 -0.25
N GLU A 158 -16.91 7.39 -0.69
CA GLU A 158 -18.14 7.16 0.08
C GLU A 158 -17.86 6.43 1.40
N GLU A 159 -17.07 5.36 1.34
CA GLU A 159 -16.68 4.58 2.54
C GLU A 159 -15.84 5.41 3.49
N LEU A 160 -14.90 6.22 2.98
CA LEU A 160 -14.11 7.14 3.80
C LEU A 160 -14.99 8.19 4.49
N ALA A 161 -15.98 8.73 3.78
CA ALA A 161 -16.94 9.67 4.35
C ALA A 161 -17.80 9.00 5.44
N ARG A 162 -18.20 7.74 5.22
CA ARG A 162 -18.94 6.94 6.21
C ARG A 162 -18.13 6.68 7.47
N GLU A 163 -16.89 6.20 7.33
CA GLU A 163 -15.98 5.95 8.46
C GLU A 163 -15.74 7.23 9.28
N ASN A 164 -15.59 8.38 8.62
CA ASN A 164 -15.42 9.67 9.29
C ASN A 164 -16.67 10.12 10.05
N ARG A 165 -17.88 9.87 9.52
CA ARG A 165 -19.14 10.16 10.22
C ARG A 165 -19.28 9.27 11.46
N GLU A 166 -19.05 7.97 11.31
CA GLU A 166 -19.13 7.01 12.41
C GLU A 166 -18.16 7.33 13.55
N LYS A 167 -16.91 7.72 13.23
CA LYS A 167 -15.94 8.17 14.24
C LYS A 167 -16.42 9.40 15.00
N ARG A 168 -16.95 10.40 14.30
CA ARG A 168 -17.48 11.63 14.92
C ARG A 168 -18.66 11.32 15.85
N ASP A 169 -19.56 10.43 15.44
CA ASP A 169 -20.73 10.07 16.24
C ASP A 169 -20.34 9.20 17.44
N ALA A 170 -19.40 8.26 17.28
CA ALA A 170 -18.84 7.50 18.39
C ALA A 170 -18.17 8.40 19.43
N GLU A 171 -17.43 9.42 19.00
CA GLU A 171 -16.78 10.38 19.89
C GLU A 171 -17.79 11.25 20.64
N LYS A 172 -18.83 11.76 19.95
CA LYS A 172 -19.95 12.46 20.59
C LYS A 172 -20.63 11.58 21.64
N MET A 173 -20.91 10.31 21.32
CA MET A 173 -21.55 9.37 22.24
C MET A 173 -20.66 9.07 23.45
N ARG A 174 -19.35 8.89 23.24
CA ARG A 174 -18.37 8.74 24.33
C ARG A 174 -18.33 9.97 25.23
N GLY A 175 -18.38 11.17 24.64
CA GLY A 175 -18.47 12.44 25.38
C GLY A 175 -19.75 12.57 26.20
N ARG A 176 -20.90 12.16 25.66
CA ARG A 176 -22.19 12.12 26.39
C ARG A 176 -22.13 11.13 27.55
N ARG A 177 -21.62 9.91 27.33
CA ARG A 177 -21.44 8.89 28.38
C ARG A 177 -20.54 9.38 29.51
N LYS A 178 -19.40 10.02 29.18
CA LYS A 178 -18.49 10.61 30.19
C LYS A 178 -19.19 11.69 31.03
N ARG A 179 -19.96 12.59 30.39
CA ARG A 179 -20.73 13.64 31.10
C ARG A 179 -21.79 13.03 32.01
N ALA A 180 -22.58 12.08 31.52
CA ALA A 180 -23.58 11.38 32.32
C ALA A 180 -22.94 10.66 33.53
N ALA A 181 -21.80 9.97 33.33
CA ALA A 181 -21.08 9.31 34.41
C ALA A 181 -20.48 10.28 35.44
N ARG A 182 -20.15 11.53 35.04
CA ARG A 182 -19.71 12.56 35.99
C ARG A 182 -20.87 13.05 36.84
N VAL A 183 -21.99 13.37 36.19
CA VAL A 183 -23.22 13.81 36.86
C VAL A 183 -23.71 12.75 37.84
N LEU A 184 -23.72 11.46 37.45
CA LEU A 184 -24.11 10.37 38.34
C LEU A 184 -23.23 10.29 39.58
N ARG A 185 -21.89 10.40 39.43
CA ARG A 185 -20.96 10.42 40.56
C ARG A 185 -21.19 11.60 41.50
N GLU A 186 -21.46 12.78 40.97
CA GLU A 186 -21.80 13.97 41.77
C GLU A 186 -23.10 13.76 42.55
N PHE A 187 -24.14 13.21 41.92
CA PHE A 187 -25.40 12.87 42.58
C PHE A 187 -25.22 11.83 43.70
N GLU A 188 -24.44 10.77 43.46
CA GLU A 188 -24.14 9.75 44.48
C GLU A 188 -23.36 10.31 45.67
N ALA A 189 -22.41 11.22 45.42
CA ALA A 189 -21.67 11.90 46.48
C ALA A 189 -22.59 12.79 47.34
N ARG A 190 -23.45 13.59 46.69
CA ARG A 190 -24.45 14.42 47.39
C ARG A 190 -25.44 13.57 48.19
N LYS A 191 -25.93 12.47 47.61
CA LYS A 191 -26.83 11.53 48.31
C LYS A 191 -26.17 10.97 49.58
N ARG A 192 -24.90 10.58 49.52
CA ARG A 192 -24.13 10.10 50.68
C ARG A 192 -23.98 11.17 51.76
N GLN A 193 -23.64 12.41 51.37
CA GLN A 193 -23.52 13.52 52.32
C GLN A 193 -24.85 13.81 53.04
N ILE A 194 -25.96 13.84 52.31
CA ILE A 194 -27.29 14.07 52.88
C ILE A 194 -27.66 12.94 53.85
N LEU A 195 -27.46 11.67 53.46
CA LEU A 195 -27.75 10.53 54.34
C LEU A 195 -26.93 10.58 55.64
N PHE A 196 -25.66 10.95 55.54
CA PHE A 196 -24.80 11.13 56.72
C PHE A 196 -25.31 12.25 57.64
N ALA A 197 -25.66 13.42 57.06
CA ALA A 197 -26.21 14.53 57.82
C ALA A 197 -27.53 14.17 58.52
N VAL A 198 -28.44 13.47 57.83
CA VAL A 198 -29.70 12.98 58.42
C VAL A 198 -29.42 12.05 59.60
N SER A 199 -28.50 11.09 59.45
CA SER A 199 -28.11 10.18 60.54
C SER A 199 -27.60 10.94 61.77
N LEU A 200 -26.72 11.92 61.56
CA LEU A 200 -26.15 12.74 62.64
C LEU A 200 -27.24 13.54 63.36
N THR A 201 -28.18 14.14 62.62
CA THR A 201 -29.30 14.87 63.23
C THR A 201 -30.22 13.97 64.05
N MET A 202 -30.47 12.72 63.63
CA MET A 202 -31.25 11.77 64.41
C MET A 202 -30.53 11.37 65.71
N GLN A 203 -29.21 11.19 65.67
CA GLN A 203 -28.41 10.91 66.87
C GLN A 203 -28.44 12.09 67.86
N LEU A 204 -28.30 13.32 67.37
CA LEU A 204 -28.38 14.53 68.20
C LEU A 204 -29.77 14.68 68.84
N LYS A 205 -30.85 14.39 68.12
CA LYS A 205 -32.21 14.39 68.68
C LYS A 205 -32.35 13.38 69.81
N LYS A 206 -31.88 12.13 69.62
CA LYS A 206 -31.89 11.09 70.67
C LYS A 206 -31.11 11.51 71.91
N LEU A 207 -29.91 12.10 71.73
CA LEU A 207 -29.07 12.56 72.83
C LEU A 207 -29.71 13.73 73.60
N ARG A 208 -30.41 14.62 72.89
CA ARG A 208 -31.16 15.72 73.51
C ARG A 208 -32.34 15.19 74.33
N GLU A 209 -33.10 14.24 73.80
CA GLU A 209 -34.22 13.60 74.50
C GLU A 209 -33.75 12.84 75.76
N SER A 210 -32.64 12.10 75.69
CA SER A 210 -32.06 11.42 76.85
C SER A 210 -31.56 12.41 77.91
N THR A 211 -30.94 13.51 77.49
CA THR A 211 -30.48 14.57 78.39
C THR A 211 -31.65 15.23 79.12
N ILE A 212 -32.73 15.54 78.39
CA ILE A 212 -33.96 16.10 78.98
C ILE A 212 -34.53 15.13 80.01
N LYS A 213 -34.73 13.84 79.66
CA LYS A 213 -35.21 12.82 80.60
C LYS A 213 -34.33 12.70 81.85
N SER A 214 -33.00 12.76 81.70
CA SER A 214 -32.06 12.70 82.84
C SER A 214 -32.09 13.93 83.76
N LYS A 215 -32.55 15.08 83.25
CA LYS A 215 -32.73 16.31 84.05
C LYS A 215 -34.06 16.28 84.82
N TRP A 216 -35.11 15.71 84.24
CA TRP A 216 -36.41 15.53 84.91
C TRP A 216 -36.37 14.51 86.05
N HIS A 217 -35.46 13.52 86.02
CA HIS A 217 -35.29 12.55 87.11
C HIS A 217 -34.34 12.99 88.24
N ARG A 218 -33.78 14.21 88.17
CA ARG A 218 -32.82 14.75 89.16
C ARG A 218 -33.39 15.88 90.04
N ASN A 219 -34.67 16.22 89.88
CA ASN A 219 -35.47 17.05 90.79
C ASN A 219 -36.53 16.17 91.44
#